data_AF-A0A7W7VCW9-F1
#
_entry.id   AF-A0A7W7VCW9-F1
#
_cell.length_a   1.000
_cell.length_b   1.000
_cell.length_c   1.000
_cell.angle_alpha   90.00
_cell.angle_beta   90.00
_cell.angle_gamma   90.00
#
_symmetry.space_group_name_H-M   'P 1'
#
loop_
_entity.id
_entity.type
_entity.pdbx_description
1 polymer ?
#
loop_
_entity_poly.entity_id
_entity_poly.type
_entity_poly.pdbx_seq_one_letter_code
_entity_poly.pdbx_strand_id
1 'polypeptide(L)'
;MAKRLGLRSTLASDDAGGAPSPSSDDPQRNQPQSEYFRDKPSFTLGNSPVSPLELANVSATLLSGGTWCPPDPVFSVTDRFGHAVPVSSQACSQVVPSGLADTLMTGLAKDTIDGTSAAPARAAGWSRPGIGKTGTTQTSESVAFVGGVDGYAVSSLVFADGAEPGELCPGPPVHLGDCGHGAFGGTVAAPPYFAAMSSVLGGPAEQPVP
;
A
#
# COMPACT_ATOMS: atom_id res chain seq x y z
N MET A 1 9.51 9.97 7.83
CA MET A 1 8.32 9.21 8.28
C MET A 1 8.10 7.96 7.42
N ALA A 2 7.95 8.08 6.10
CA ALA A 2 7.73 6.97 5.17
C ALA A 2 8.62 5.73 5.39
N LYS A 3 9.95 5.91 5.47
CA LYS A 3 10.90 4.82 5.77
C LYS A 3 10.63 4.11 7.10
N ARG A 4 10.24 4.86 8.13
CA ARG A 4 9.95 4.31 9.46
C ARG A 4 8.70 3.45 9.42
N LEU A 5 7.64 3.94 8.76
CA LEU A 5 6.34 3.28 8.68
C LEU A 5 6.32 2.03 7.79
N GLY A 6 7.26 1.86 6.85
CA GLY A 6 7.36 0.59 6.13
C GLY A 6 7.98 0.63 4.74
N LEU A 7 8.14 1.82 4.13
CA LEU A 7 8.75 1.96 2.80
C LEU A 7 10.29 1.89 2.87
N ARG A 8 10.84 0.76 3.28
CA ARG A 8 12.29 0.62 3.54
C ARG A 8 13.06 0.25 2.29
N SER A 9 12.61 -0.77 1.57
CA SER A 9 13.20 -1.26 0.33
C SER A 9 12.91 -0.29 -0.81
N THR A 10 11.67 0.20 -0.92
CA THR A 10 11.26 1.22 -1.89
C THR A 10 12.16 2.45 -1.78
N LEU A 11 12.37 2.99 -0.58
CA LEU A 11 13.21 4.19 -0.41
C LEU A 11 14.71 3.93 -0.56
N ALA A 12 15.14 2.67 -0.63
CA ALA A 12 16.50 2.26 -0.95
C ALA A 12 16.69 1.97 -2.45
N SER A 13 15.60 1.78 -3.21
CA SER A 13 15.63 1.65 -4.67
C SER A 13 15.83 3.01 -5.34
N ASP A 14 16.17 3.02 -6.62
CA ASP A 14 16.19 4.21 -7.47
C ASP A 14 14.75 4.61 -7.88
N ASP A 15 14.60 5.71 -8.62
CA ASP A 15 13.28 6.22 -9.05
C ASP A 15 12.63 5.39 -10.17
N ALA A 16 13.30 4.31 -10.62
CA ALA A 16 12.74 3.29 -11.50
C ALA A 16 12.36 2.01 -10.71
N GLY A 17 12.52 1.99 -9.39
CA GLY A 17 12.24 0.85 -8.52
C GLY A 17 13.33 -0.23 -8.54
N GLY A 18 14.47 0.04 -9.15
CA GLY A 18 15.63 -0.85 -9.23
C GLY A 18 16.70 -0.54 -8.18
N ALA A 19 17.80 -1.28 -8.20
CA ALA A 19 18.98 -0.91 -7.41
C ALA A 19 19.64 0.33 -8.03
N PRO A 20 20.07 1.33 -7.24
CA PRO A 20 20.80 2.48 -7.75
C PRO A 20 22.02 2.05 -8.57
N SER A 21 22.17 2.61 -9.77
CA SER A 21 23.25 2.35 -10.72
C SER A 21 24.32 3.44 -10.63
N PRO A 22 25.45 3.21 -9.93
CA PRO A 22 26.45 4.26 -9.67
C PRO A 22 27.13 4.82 -10.93
N SER A 23 27.04 4.09 -12.05
CA SER A 23 27.57 4.49 -13.36
C SER A 23 26.63 5.39 -14.16
N SER A 24 25.39 5.60 -13.71
CA SER A 24 24.45 6.49 -14.41
C SER A 24 24.73 7.95 -14.04
N ASP A 25 24.66 8.83 -15.04
CA ASP A 25 24.74 10.28 -14.81
C ASP A 25 23.39 10.87 -14.36
N ASP A 26 22.31 10.08 -14.42
CA ASP A 26 20.97 10.49 -13.99
C ASP A 26 20.80 10.31 -12.47
N PRO A 27 20.58 11.40 -11.70
CA PRO A 27 20.32 11.32 -10.26
C PRO A 27 19.13 10.43 -9.88
N GLN A 28 18.15 10.27 -10.75
CA GLN A 28 17.00 9.38 -10.53
C GLN A 28 17.40 7.90 -10.56
N ARG A 29 18.51 7.57 -11.22
CA ARG A 29 18.99 6.19 -11.42
C ARG A 29 20.18 5.86 -10.54
N ASN A 30 21.03 6.83 -10.20
CA ASN A 30 22.27 6.57 -9.47
C ASN A 30 22.15 6.74 -7.94
N GLN A 31 21.04 7.30 -7.45
CA GLN A 31 20.78 7.50 -6.03
C GLN A 31 19.56 6.69 -5.57
N PRO A 32 19.50 6.31 -4.28
CA PRO A 32 18.26 5.83 -3.70
C PRO A 32 17.22 6.97 -3.66
N GLN A 33 15.93 6.62 -3.76
CA GLN A 33 14.81 7.56 -3.67
C GLN A 33 14.90 8.43 -2.40
N SER A 34 15.34 7.86 -1.27
CA SER A 34 15.52 8.63 -0.01
C SER A 34 16.56 9.74 -0.07
N GLU A 35 17.50 9.66 -1.00
CA GLU A 35 18.49 10.71 -1.27
C GLU A 35 17.98 11.66 -2.36
N TYR A 36 17.54 11.12 -3.49
CA TYR A 36 17.04 11.91 -4.62
C TYR A 36 15.90 12.85 -4.21
N PHE A 37 14.96 12.38 -3.37
CA PHE A 37 13.80 13.16 -2.93
C PHE A 37 14.00 13.97 -1.65
N ARG A 38 15.20 13.97 -1.03
CA ARG A 38 15.43 14.58 0.30
C ARG A 38 14.93 16.03 0.40
N ASP A 39 15.18 16.83 -0.64
CA ASP A 39 14.84 18.25 -0.70
C ASP A 39 13.79 18.55 -1.78
N LYS A 40 12.99 17.55 -2.17
CA LYS A 40 11.96 17.68 -3.22
C LYS A 40 10.57 17.55 -2.61
N PRO A 41 9.77 18.64 -2.54
CA PRO A 41 8.42 18.60 -1.99
C PRO A 41 7.48 17.63 -2.72
N SER A 42 7.76 17.34 -4.00
CA SER A 42 7.00 16.39 -4.83
C SER A 42 6.89 15.00 -4.20
N PHE A 43 7.83 14.59 -3.36
CA PHE A 43 7.78 13.32 -2.64
C PHE A 43 6.46 13.13 -1.88
N THR A 44 5.92 14.21 -1.30
CA THR A 44 4.67 14.16 -0.55
C THR A 44 3.44 13.88 -1.42
N LEU A 45 3.57 14.00 -2.74
CA LEU A 45 2.53 13.71 -3.74
C LEU A 45 2.61 12.28 -4.28
N GLY A 46 3.58 11.47 -3.85
CA GLY A 46 3.69 10.06 -4.25
C GLY A 46 4.17 9.88 -5.70
N ASN A 47 5.12 10.71 -6.14
CA ASN A 47 5.60 10.74 -7.51
C ASN A 47 6.67 9.68 -7.84
N SER A 48 6.86 8.69 -6.97
CA SER A 48 7.88 7.65 -7.10
C SER A 48 7.25 6.25 -7.01
N PRO A 49 7.85 5.22 -7.64
CA PRO A 49 7.32 3.87 -7.60
C PRO A 49 7.39 3.30 -6.18
N VAL A 50 6.39 2.51 -5.81
CA VAL A 50 6.25 1.90 -4.48
C VAL A 50 5.89 0.42 -4.58
N SER A 51 6.37 -0.39 -3.63
CA SER A 51 5.96 -1.78 -3.52
C SER A 51 4.56 -1.92 -2.89
N PRO A 52 3.61 -2.65 -3.50
CA PRO A 52 2.34 -2.99 -2.86
C PRO A 52 2.53 -3.64 -1.49
N LEU A 53 3.48 -4.57 -1.36
CA LEU A 53 3.77 -5.24 -0.08
C LEU A 53 4.20 -4.24 1.00
N GLU A 54 5.01 -3.25 0.67
CA GLU A 54 5.42 -2.22 1.64
C GLU A 54 4.29 -1.23 1.94
N LEU A 55 3.43 -0.90 0.97
CA LEU A 55 2.21 -0.13 1.22
C LEU A 55 1.27 -0.84 2.20
N ALA A 56 1.06 -2.14 2.03
CA ALA A 56 0.29 -2.94 3.00
C ALA A 56 0.96 -2.93 4.38
N ASN A 57 2.28 -3.04 4.44
CA ASN A 57 3.02 -3.00 5.72
C ASN A 57 2.94 -1.62 6.41
N VAL A 58 2.81 -0.52 5.67
CA VAL A 58 2.53 0.80 6.26
C VAL A 58 1.21 0.77 7.02
N SER A 59 0.13 0.27 6.40
CA SER A 59 -1.15 0.09 7.11
C SER A 59 -1.03 -0.87 8.30
N ALA A 60 -0.28 -1.98 8.15
CA ALA A 60 -0.06 -2.92 9.25
C ALA A 60 0.66 -2.28 10.44
N THR A 61 1.64 -1.41 10.17
CA THR A 61 2.38 -0.67 11.21
C THR A 61 1.47 0.29 11.96
N LEU A 62 0.55 0.96 11.28
CA LEU A 62 -0.44 1.82 11.92
C LEU A 62 -1.41 1.00 12.79
N LEU A 63 -1.96 -0.09 12.23
CA LEU A 63 -2.85 -1.00 12.96
C LEU A 63 -2.18 -1.66 14.17
N SER A 64 -0.85 -1.82 14.13
CA SER A 64 -0.05 -2.36 15.23
C SER A 64 0.42 -1.29 16.22
N GLY A 65 -0.29 -0.16 16.32
CA GLY A 65 0.03 0.93 17.27
C GLY A 65 1.42 1.53 17.06
N GLY A 66 1.92 1.53 15.82
CA GLY A 66 3.24 2.05 15.47
C GLY A 66 4.40 1.06 15.59
N THR A 67 4.14 -0.22 15.87
CA THR A 67 5.13 -1.30 15.74
C THR A 67 5.24 -1.74 14.28
N TRP A 68 6.43 -1.63 13.70
CA TRP A 68 6.73 -2.20 12.40
C TRP A 68 7.30 -3.60 12.55
N CYS A 69 6.80 -4.54 11.75
CA CYS A 69 7.35 -5.88 11.62
C CYS A 69 7.79 -6.11 10.15
N PRO A 70 8.90 -6.82 9.93
CA PRO A 70 9.26 -7.27 8.59
C PRO A 70 8.19 -8.25 8.08
N PRO A 71 7.73 -8.13 6.82
CA PRO A 71 6.86 -9.14 6.23
C PRO A 71 7.62 -10.45 6.11
N ASP A 72 7.06 -11.52 6.66
CA ASP A 72 7.66 -12.86 6.63
C ASP A 72 6.62 -13.88 6.15
N PRO A 73 6.79 -14.50 4.97
CA PRO A 73 5.87 -15.51 4.47
C PRO A 73 6.14 -16.92 5.06
N VAL A 74 7.25 -17.11 5.79
CA VAL A 74 7.68 -18.43 6.26
C VAL A 74 7.15 -18.67 7.67
N PHE A 75 6.16 -19.56 7.79
CA PHE A 75 5.66 -19.98 9.10
C PHE A 75 6.56 -21.04 9.76
N SER A 76 6.98 -22.05 9.00
CA SER A 76 7.89 -23.10 9.46
C SER A 76 8.60 -23.78 8.29
N VAL A 77 9.76 -24.38 8.57
CA VAL A 77 10.50 -25.22 7.61
C VAL A 77 10.77 -26.56 8.26
N THR A 78 10.62 -27.63 7.50
CA THR A 78 10.88 -29.00 7.93
C THR A 78 11.82 -29.67 6.93
N ASP A 79 12.79 -30.42 7.43
CA ASP A 79 13.72 -31.18 6.58
C ASP A 79 13.08 -32.44 5.99
N ARG A 80 13.82 -33.14 5.12
CA ARG A 80 13.36 -34.39 4.48
C ARG A 80 13.07 -35.54 5.47
N PHE A 81 13.51 -35.42 6.71
CA PHE A 81 13.35 -36.42 7.76
C PHE A 81 12.24 -36.03 8.75
N GLY A 82 11.57 -34.90 8.56
CA GLY A 82 10.50 -34.42 9.44
C GLY A 82 10.98 -33.56 10.61
N HIS A 83 12.25 -33.17 10.66
CA HIS A 83 12.75 -32.31 11.74
C HIS A 83 12.56 -30.83 11.43
N ALA A 84 12.19 -30.05 12.45
CA ALA A 84 12.07 -28.61 12.33
C ALA A 84 13.43 -27.97 12.04
N VAL A 85 13.47 -27.10 11.02
CA VAL A 85 14.63 -26.29 10.68
C VAL A 85 14.44 -24.91 11.29
N PRO A 86 15.38 -24.41 12.12
CA PRO A 86 15.31 -23.06 12.65
C PRO A 86 15.32 -22.03 11.51
N VAL A 87 14.33 -21.15 11.51
CA VAL A 87 14.26 -20.00 10.61
C VAL A 87 14.48 -18.74 11.44
N SER A 88 15.42 -17.91 11.04
CA SER A 88 15.64 -16.60 11.67
C SER A 88 14.71 -15.56 11.03
N SER A 89 13.85 -14.94 11.83
CA SER A 89 13.09 -13.76 11.40
C SER A 89 13.66 -12.49 12.06
N GLN A 90 13.50 -11.35 11.39
CA GLN A 90 13.88 -10.07 11.99
C GLN A 90 12.82 -9.66 13.01
N ALA A 91 13.26 -9.13 14.16
CA ALA A 91 12.36 -8.68 15.22
C ALA A 91 11.56 -7.43 14.81
N CYS A 92 10.34 -7.33 15.32
CA CYS A 92 9.53 -6.12 15.23
C CYS A 92 10.16 -4.96 16.03
N SER A 93 9.79 -3.72 15.73
CA SER A 93 10.30 -2.53 16.42
C SER A 93 9.26 -1.44 16.47
N GLN A 94 9.13 -0.75 17.62
CA GLN A 94 8.34 0.46 17.72
C GLN A 94 9.00 1.59 16.92
N VAL A 95 8.39 1.99 15.80
CA VAL A 95 8.96 2.97 14.86
C VAL A 95 8.33 4.34 14.98
N VAL A 96 7.11 4.40 15.50
CA VAL A 96 6.37 5.63 15.85
C VAL A 96 5.62 5.43 17.18
N PRO A 97 5.34 6.49 17.95
CA PRO A 97 4.49 6.39 19.14
C PRO A 97 3.07 5.91 18.80
N SER A 98 2.43 5.16 19.70
CA SER A 98 1.06 4.67 19.51
C SER A 98 0.06 5.78 19.25
N GLY A 99 0.07 6.85 20.05
CA GLY A 99 -0.84 7.98 19.85
C GLY A 99 -0.67 8.68 18.48
N LEU A 100 0.53 8.62 17.87
CA LEU A 100 0.72 9.11 16.50
C LEU A 100 0.07 8.16 15.49
N ALA A 101 0.21 6.85 15.66
CA ALA A 101 -0.45 5.85 14.82
C ALA A 101 -1.98 5.97 14.91
N ASP A 102 -2.53 6.07 16.13
CA ASP A 102 -3.97 6.21 16.39
C ASP A 102 -4.55 7.47 15.74
N THR A 103 -3.82 8.60 15.85
CA THR A 103 -4.21 9.86 15.20
C THR A 103 -4.26 9.72 13.67
N LEU A 104 -3.27 9.04 13.08
CA LEU A 104 -3.26 8.79 11.63
C LEU A 104 -4.42 7.87 11.24
N MET A 105 -4.68 6.80 12.00
CA MET A 105 -5.82 5.91 11.74
C MET A 105 -7.16 6.63 11.82
N THR A 106 -7.36 7.49 12.82
CA THR A 106 -8.55 8.35 12.93
C THR A 106 -8.74 9.21 11.68
N GLY A 107 -7.66 9.79 11.15
CA GLY A 107 -7.70 10.58 9.92
C GLY A 107 -8.06 9.77 8.67
N LEU A 108 -7.72 8.49 8.65
CA LEU A 108 -7.98 7.56 7.54
C LEU A 108 -9.34 6.85 7.65
N ALA A 109 -9.96 6.83 8.84
CA ALA A 109 -11.13 6.02 9.13
C ALA A 109 -12.40 6.45 8.36
N LYS A 110 -12.43 7.69 7.86
CA LYS A 110 -13.60 8.26 7.16
C LYS A 110 -13.60 8.05 5.66
N ASP A 111 -12.48 7.59 5.06
CA ASP A 111 -12.37 7.54 3.59
C ASP A 111 -13.43 6.63 2.94
N THR A 112 -13.80 5.54 3.62
CA THR A 112 -14.82 4.57 3.17
C THR A 112 -16.26 5.02 3.46
N ILE A 113 -16.44 6.11 4.23
CA ILE A 113 -17.74 6.61 4.67
C ILE A 113 -18.16 7.82 3.83
N ASP A 114 -17.33 8.86 3.81
CA ASP A 114 -17.58 10.14 3.13
C ASP A 114 -16.38 10.65 2.31
N GLY A 115 -15.32 9.83 2.18
CA GLY A 115 -14.16 10.15 1.36
C GLY A 115 -14.16 9.51 -0.03
N THR A 116 -12.95 9.30 -0.54
CA THR A 116 -12.72 8.93 -1.94
C THR A 116 -13.06 7.47 -2.26
N SER A 117 -13.14 6.60 -1.25
CA SER A 117 -13.60 5.21 -1.39
C SER A 117 -15.04 5.00 -0.91
N ALA A 118 -15.79 6.05 -0.59
CA ALA A 118 -17.17 5.93 -0.11
C ALA A 118 -18.13 5.32 -1.14
N ALA A 119 -18.00 5.69 -2.41
CA ALA A 119 -18.83 5.13 -3.48
C ALA A 119 -18.65 3.60 -3.67
N PRO A 120 -17.41 3.08 -3.86
CA PRO A 120 -17.19 1.64 -3.97
C PRO A 120 -17.51 0.89 -2.66
N ALA A 121 -17.26 1.49 -1.49
CA ALA A 121 -17.65 0.89 -0.20
C ALA A 121 -19.17 0.67 -0.12
N ARG A 122 -19.97 1.70 -0.46
CA ARG A 122 -21.44 1.60 -0.50
C ARG A 122 -21.91 0.57 -1.52
N ALA A 123 -21.30 0.54 -2.70
CA ALA A 123 -21.65 -0.44 -3.74
C ALA A 123 -21.38 -1.88 -3.29
N ALA A 124 -20.35 -2.11 -2.47
CA ALA A 124 -20.04 -3.41 -1.87
C ALA A 124 -20.86 -3.73 -0.61
N GLY A 125 -21.75 -2.83 -0.15
CA GLY A 125 -22.44 -2.99 1.14
C GLY A 125 -21.48 -2.98 2.34
N TRP A 126 -20.31 -2.35 2.19
CA TRP A 126 -19.26 -2.34 3.19
C TRP A 126 -19.62 -1.41 4.36
N SER A 127 -19.67 -1.96 5.57
CA SER A 127 -19.99 -1.21 6.80
C SER A 127 -19.01 -1.46 7.94
N ARG A 128 -17.89 -2.15 7.68
CA ARG A 128 -16.91 -2.47 8.72
C ARG A 128 -16.08 -1.23 9.08
N PRO A 129 -15.86 -0.96 10.37
CA PRO A 129 -14.90 0.05 10.79
C PRO A 129 -13.50 -0.37 10.32
N GLY A 130 -12.76 0.59 9.79
CA GLY A 130 -11.43 0.35 9.23
C GLY A 130 -10.83 1.66 8.75
N ILE A 131 -9.60 1.57 8.24
CA ILE A 131 -8.90 2.69 7.60
C ILE A 131 -8.88 2.47 6.09
N GLY A 132 -8.91 3.57 5.32
CA GLY A 132 -8.83 3.52 3.88
C GLY A 132 -8.12 4.74 3.30
N LYS A 133 -7.44 4.55 2.18
CA LYS A 133 -6.95 5.67 1.37
C LYS A 133 -6.81 5.26 -0.09
N THR A 134 -7.40 6.06 -0.97
CA THR A 134 -7.13 5.97 -2.41
C THR A 134 -5.86 6.73 -2.80
N GLY A 135 -5.19 6.24 -3.85
CA GLY A 135 -4.10 6.92 -4.56
C GLY A 135 -4.38 6.91 -6.07
N THR A 136 -3.96 7.96 -6.76
CA THR A 136 -4.10 8.09 -8.23
C THR A 136 -2.97 8.99 -8.70
N THR A 137 -2.15 8.50 -9.64
CA THR A 137 -1.09 9.32 -10.23
C THR A 137 -1.67 10.33 -11.21
N GLN A 138 -0.81 11.23 -11.69
CA GLN A 138 -1.13 12.02 -12.86
C GLN A 138 -1.62 11.11 -14.01
N THR A 139 -2.52 11.64 -14.84
CA THR A 139 -3.03 10.96 -16.05
C THR A 139 -3.61 9.56 -15.81
N SER A 140 -3.92 9.21 -14.55
CA SER A 140 -4.47 7.90 -14.17
C SER A 140 -3.64 6.71 -14.66
N GLU A 141 -2.32 6.87 -14.77
CA GLU A 141 -1.38 5.80 -15.18
C GLU A 141 -1.28 4.67 -14.15
N SER A 142 -1.54 4.98 -12.88
CA SER A 142 -1.67 4.01 -11.82
C SER A 142 -2.66 4.48 -10.75
N VAL A 143 -3.31 3.50 -10.13
CA VAL A 143 -4.30 3.72 -9.08
C VAL A 143 -4.09 2.74 -7.94
N ALA A 144 -4.28 3.23 -6.72
CA ALA A 144 -4.05 2.47 -5.50
C ALA A 144 -5.23 2.58 -4.54
N PHE A 145 -5.39 1.56 -3.71
CA PHE A 145 -6.15 1.61 -2.48
C PHE A 145 -5.36 0.88 -1.39
N VAL A 146 -5.13 1.53 -0.26
CA VAL A 146 -4.61 0.89 0.94
C VAL A 146 -5.70 0.89 2.00
N GLY A 147 -5.84 -0.23 2.69
CA GLY A 147 -6.87 -0.43 3.69
C GLY A 147 -6.39 -1.21 4.90
N GLY A 148 -7.14 -1.09 5.98
CA GLY A 148 -6.93 -1.82 7.22
C GLY A 148 -8.25 -2.14 7.90
N VAL A 149 -8.48 -3.41 8.25
CA VAL A 149 -9.74 -3.89 8.84
C VAL A 149 -9.50 -5.16 9.64
N ASP A 150 -10.08 -5.28 10.83
CA ASP A 150 -10.07 -6.51 11.66
C ASP A 150 -8.68 -7.19 11.75
N GLY A 151 -7.61 -6.42 11.94
CA GLY A 151 -6.23 -6.91 12.03
C GLY A 151 -5.54 -7.24 10.70
N TYR A 152 -6.22 -7.07 9.56
CA TYR A 152 -5.65 -7.22 8.22
C TYR A 152 -5.26 -5.87 7.64
N ALA A 153 -4.12 -5.82 6.97
CA ALA A 153 -3.67 -4.70 6.16
C ALA A 153 -3.54 -5.14 4.70
N VAL A 154 -4.08 -4.34 3.78
CA VAL A 154 -4.15 -4.72 2.36
C VAL A 154 -3.81 -3.52 1.48
N SER A 155 -3.09 -3.78 0.40
CA SER A 155 -2.90 -2.85 -0.71
C SER A 155 -3.45 -3.46 -1.99
N SER A 156 -4.22 -2.69 -2.76
CA SER A 156 -4.54 -2.97 -4.15
C SER A 156 -3.88 -1.89 -5.00
N LEU A 157 -3.08 -2.30 -5.99
CA LEU A 157 -2.42 -1.41 -6.93
C LEU A 157 -2.70 -1.91 -8.35
N VAL A 158 -3.13 -1.01 -9.23
CA VAL A 158 -3.39 -1.29 -10.64
C VAL A 158 -2.62 -0.28 -11.47
N PHE A 159 -1.81 -0.76 -12.41
CA PHE A 159 -0.94 0.02 -13.28
C PHE A 159 -0.69 -0.76 -14.57
N ALA A 160 -0.26 -0.06 -15.62
CA ALA A 160 0.21 -0.69 -16.84
C ALA A 160 1.65 -1.17 -16.66
N ASP A 161 1.96 -2.41 -17.05
CA ASP A 161 3.34 -2.87 -17.14
C ASP A 161 4.07 -2.13 -18.27
N GLY A 162 5.33 -1.77 -18.04
CA GLY A 162 6.20 -1.14 -19.05
C GLY A 162 6.75 0.22 -18.62
N ALA A 163 7.57 0.82 -19.49
CA ALA A 163 8.24 2.09 -19.23
C ALA A 163 7.42 3.32 -19.66
N GLU A 164 6.33 3.11 -20.40
CA GLU A 164 5.44 4.15 -20.93
C GLU A 164 4.00 3.79 -20.56
N PRO A 165 3.61 3.92 -19.29
CA PRO A 165 2.25 3.60 -18.88
C PRO A 165 1.25 4.57 -19.52
N GLY A 166 0.13 4.05 -20.00
CA GLY A 166 -0.98 4.84 -20.53
C GLY A 166 -2.06 5.09 -19.47
N GLU A 167 -3.00 5.99 -19.78
CA GLU A 167 -4.19 6.23 -18.95
C GLU A 167 -4.99 4.93 -18.77
N LEU A 168 -5.26 4.58 -17.50
CA LEU A 168 -6.14 3.46 -17.16
C LEU A 168 -7.59 3.90 -17.31
N CYS A 169 -8.38 3.16 -18.08
CA CYS A 169 -9.81 3.39 -18.22
C CYS A 169 -10.61 2.41 -17.35
N PRO A 170 -11.53 2.90 -16.49
CA PRO A 170 -12.32 2.04 -15.64
C PRO A 170 -13.31 1.20 -16.47
N GLY A 171 -13.49 -0.07 -16.10
CA GLY A 171 -14.43 -0.97 -16.76
C GLY A 171 -14.14 -2.45 -16.44
N PRO A 172 -15.02 -3.38 -16.83
CA PRO A 172 -14.74 -4.80 -16.82
C PRO A 172 -14.46 -5.31 -18.25
N PRO A 173 -13.19 -5.49 -18.67
CA PRO A 173 -11.96 -5.29 -17.92
C PRO A 173 -11.45 -3.84 -17.93
N VAL A 174 -10.58 -3.52 -16.96
CA VAL A 174 -9.77 -2.30 -16.99
C VAL A 174 -8.82 -2.41 -18.17
N HIS A 175 -8.67 -1.34 -18.93
CA HIS A 175 -7.86 -1.31 -20.14
C HIS A 175 -7.15 0.03 -20.29
N LEU A 176 -6.18 0.12 -21.20
CA LEU A 176 -5.50 1.35 -21.55
C LEU A 176 -6.24 2.07 -22.68
N GLY A 177 -6.34 3.38 -22.60
CA GLY A 177 -6.97 4.20 -23.64
C GLY A 177 -7.13 5.65 -23.23
N ASP A 178 -7.71 6.46 -24.12
CA ASP A 178 -8.13 7.83 -23.82
C ASP A 178 -9.65 7.81 -23.57
N CYS A 179 -10.03 7.79 -22.30
CA CYS A 179 -11.43 7.80 -21.88
C CYS A 179 -11.89 9.17 -21.38
N GLY A 180 -11.03 10.20 -21.47
CA GLY A 180 -11.25 11.56 -20.97
C GLY A 180 -11.36 11.68 -19.43
N HIS A 181 -11.80 10.61 -18.77
CA HIS A 181 -11.87 10.45 -17.33
C HIS A 181 -11.29 9.08 -16.96
N GLY A 182 -9.97 9.04 -16.81
CA GLY A 182 -9.25 7.85 -16.35
C GLY A 182 -9.70 7.35 -14.98
N ALA A 183 -9.12 6.21 -14.59
CA ALA A 183 -9.41 5.52 -13.37
C ALA A 183 -8.92 6.32 -12.15
N PHE A 184 -9.62 6.16 -11.04
CA PHE A 184 -9.19 6.60 -9.72
C PHE A 184 -9.02 5.39 -8.80
N GLY A 185 -8.33 5.58 -7.69
CA GLY A 185 -8.22 4.54 -6.66
C GLY A 185 -9.59 4.03 -6.20
N GLY A 186 -10.60 4.90 -6.12
CA GLY A 186 -11.97 4.53 -5.78
C GLY A 186 -12.72 3.77 -6.88
N THR A 187 -12.35 3.91 -8.15
CA THR A 187 -13.08 3.25 -9.26
C THR A 187 -12.54 1.85 -9.56
N VAL A 188 -11.23 1.64 -9.40
CA VAL A 188 -10.56 0.40 -9.86
C VAL A 188 -9.79 -0.31 -8.76
N ALA A 189 -9.10 0.39 -7.86
CA ALA A 189 -8.27 -0.25 -6.83
C ALA A 189 -9.05 -0.61 -5.54
N ALA A 190 -10.03 0.20 -5.15
CA ALA A 190 -10.84 -0.05 -3.95
C ALA A 190 -11.83 -1.24 -4.09
N PRO A 191 -12.52 -1.45 -5.24
CA PRO A 191 -13.46 -2.56 -5.37
C PRO A 191 -12.86 -3.97 -5.12
N PRO A 192 -11.67 -4.31 -5.66
CA PRO A 192 -11.00 -5.58 -5.34
C PRO A 192 -10.76 -5.78 -3.84
N TYR A 193 -10.39 -4.73 -3.10
CA TYR A 193 -10.23 -4.79 -1.65
C TYR A 193 -11.54 -5.18 -0.96
N PHE A 194 -12.64 -4.50 -1.27
CA PHE A 194 -13.93 -4.78 -0.63
C PHE A 194 -14.45 -6.19 -0.98
N ALA A 195 -14.31 -6.61 -2.24
CA ALA A 195 -14.68 -7.96 -2.67
C ALA A 195 -13.87 -9.03 -1.91
N ALA A 196 -12.53 -8.89 -1.88
CA ALA A 196 -11.66 -9.83 -1.20
C ALA A 196 -11.93 -9.89 0.31
N MET A 197 -11.97 -8.73 0.99
CA MET A 197 -12.13 -8.69 2.43
C MET A 197 -13.53 -9.08 2.90
N SER A 198 -14.57 -8.86 2.10
CA SER A 198 -15.91 -9.39 2.40
C SER A 198 -15.93 -10.91 2.40
N SER A 199 -15.16 -11.53 1.48
CA SER A 199 -15.00 -12.98 1.43
C SER A 199 -14.10 -13.53 2.54
N VAL A 200 -13.03 -12.84 2.89
CA VAL A 200 -12.06 -13.29 3.92
C VAL A 200 -12.67 -13.22 5.32
N LEU A 201 -13.34 -12.11 5.65
CA LEU A 201 -13.79 -11.88 7.02
C LEU A 201 -15.05 -12.67 7.36
N GLY A 202 -16.02 -12.76 6.45
CA GLY A 202 -17.33 -13.37 6.74
C GLY A 202 -18.06 -12.74 7.94
N GLY A 203 -19.37 -13.02 8.12
CA GLY A 203 -20.10 -12.60 9.33
C GLY A 203 -20.15 -11.08 9.60
N PRO A 204 -20.51 -10.64 10.83
CA PRO A 204 -20.52 -9.24 11.24
C PRO A 204 -19.12 -8.71 11.65
N ALA A 205 -18.98 -7.38 11.79
CA ALA A 205 -17.75 -6.68 12.19
C ALA A 205 -17.35 -6.99 13.64
N GLU A 206 -16.06 -7.24 13.90
CA GLU A 206 -15.59 -7.61 15.24
C GLU A 206 -14.71 -6.55 15.92
N GLN A 207 -13.99 -5.66 15.21
CA GLN A 207 -13.07 -4.71 15.86
C GLN A 207 -13.21 -3.24 15.41
N PRO A 208 -13.46 -2.27 16.33
CA PRO A 208 -13.41 -0.85 16.00
C PRO A 208 -11.97 -0.37 15.77
N VAL A 209 -11.82 0.69 14.98
CA VAL A 209 -10.55 1.43 14.87
C VAL A 209 -10.30 2.15 16.22
N PRO A 210 -9.08 2.09 16.79
CA PRO A 210 -8.72 2.77 18.04
C PRO A 210 -8.99 4.28 18.05
#